data_AF-A0AAU1V0X3-F1
#
_entry.id   AF-A0AAU1V0X3-F1
#
_cell.length_a   1.000
_cell.length_b   1.000
_cell.length_c   1.000
_cell.angle_alpha   90.00
_cell.angle_beta   90.00
_cell.angle_gamma   90.00
#
_symmetry.space_group_name_H-M   'P 1'
#
loop_
_entity.id
_entity.type
_entity.pdbx_description
1 polymer ?
#
loop_
_entity_poly.entity_id
_entity_poly.type
_entity_poly.pdbx_seq_one_letter_code
_entity_poly.pdbx_strand_id
1 'polypeptide(L)'
;MTTLTAVAAPRSGSRQLAGTATLLRFALRRDRVMIPLWVGVNALMVLSMPNTLKSLYGSPAERADLIHQVAANASFRALIGPVFDTSIGALTAWRVGVYAGALAAAMSLMVVVRHTRDEEESGRQELVASGMVGRRASLTAALLAAAVANAVLALLVAGGLAGQGATGALALGLGLAAVGMVFATAAAIVAQLTESARLARGLTAGVLGAAFVLRAAGDAATTDGSSVWTWLSPLGWLENLRPYAGERWWVLLLFAAASLVQGAMAYELAGRRDIGMSFLATRPGPAVGRLGTAGALAWRLQRGSVYGWSIAFFAVGVVYGGLADGVAGLVGDNKKAREIFERMGGQSGITDAFLASMVGMMGLVAALYVVGSVLRLNGEETSGRAEPVLANAVGRLRWAAGHLVIAFGGSVLLMLVTGLGFTVGYGREAGAILGACLVQVAGVWVIGGIAVLLYGVAPRLAMAAWGVAGAVLLIGWVGPALDVPQAVLDVSPFGHLPKLPGGEMEWGPVLILLGVAAALVTAGLAGLRRRDLTS
;
A
#
# COMPACT_ATOMS: atom_id res chain seq x y z
N MET A 1 70.81 2.22 -7.73
CA MET A 1 69.75 3.25 -7.90
C MET A 1 68.90 2.84 -9.10
N THR A 2 67.73 2.26 -8.85
CA THR A 2 66.76 1.90 -9.89
C THR A 2 65.45 2.55 -9.47
N THR A 3 65.19 3.71 -10.05
CA THR A 3 63.96 4.49 -9.86
C THR A 3 62.80 3.74 -10.49
N LEU A 4 61.95 3.13 -9.66
CA LEU A 4 60.63 2.66 -10.07
C LEU A 4 59.76 3.88 -10.37
N THR A 5 59.53 4.11 -11.66
CA THR A 5 58.53 5.05 -12.17
C THR A 5 57.15 4.58 -11.70
N ALA A 6 56.55 5.32 -10.77
CA ALA A 6 55.15 5.16 -10.41
C ALA A 6 54.30 5.48 -11.64
N VAL A 7 53.78 4.43 -12.28
CA VAL A 7 52.76 4.58 -13.33
C VAL A 7 51.53 5.16 -12.66
N ALA A 8 51.24 6.44 -12.94
CA ALA A 8 50.03 7.08 -12.50
C ALA A 8 48.82 6.28 -13.04
N ALA A 9 48.03 5.71 -12.13
CA ALA A 9 46.80 5.02 -12.49
C ALA A 9 45.89 5.98 -13.29
N PRO A 10 45.33 5.56 -14.44
CA PRO A 10 44.46 6.42 -15.24
C PRO A 10 43.26 6.85 -14.40
N ARG A 11 42.95 8.16 -14.42
CA ARG A 11 41.85 8.77 -13.66
C ARG A 11 40.55 8.00 -13.92
N SER A 12 40.05 7.31 -12.89
CA SER A 12 38.91 6.39 -12.88
C SER A 12 37.53 7.05 -13.02
N GLY A 13 37.45 8.27 -13.56
CA GLY A 13 36.23 9.09 -13.57
C GLY A 13 35.11 8.58 -14.48
N SER A 14 35.44 7.92 -15.60
CA SER A 14 34.44 7.55 -16.63
C SER A 14 33.80 6.17 -16.46
N ARG A 15 34.29 5.31 -15.54
CA ARG A 15 33.80 3.93 -15.40
C ARG A 15 32.77 3.71 -14.30
N GLN A 16 32.45 4.72 -13.46
CA GLN A 16 31.52 4.56 -12.34
C GLN A 16 30.06 4.30 -12.77
N LEU A 17 29.69 4.73 -13.98
CA LEU A 17 28.35 4.57 -14.56
C LEU A 17 28.32 3.59 -15.73
N ALA A 18 29.43 2.87 -15.99
CA ALA A 18 29.50 1.87 -17.04
C ALA A 18 28.39 0.81 -16.83
N GLY A 19 27.67 0.45 -17.89
CA GLY A 19 26.58 -0.53 -17.82
C GLY A 19 25.20 0.01 -17.41
N THR A 20 25.07 1.30 -17.03
CA THR A 20 23.77 1.88 -16.59
C THR A 20 22.66 1.71 -17.63
N ALA A 21 22.93 1.97 -18.91
CA ALA A 21 21.93 1.84 -19.97
C ALA A 21 21.45 0.39 -20.16
N THR A 22 22.36 -0.57 -20.05
CA THR A 22 22.04 -2.01 -20.14
C THR A 22 21.17 -2.44 -18.96
N LEU A 23 21.54 -2.02 -17.74
CA LEU A 23 20.79 -2.29 -16.52
C LEU A 23 19.41 -1.62 -16.52
N LEU A 24 19.30 -0.38 -17.01
CA LEU A 24 18.02 0.30 -17.17
C LEU A 24 17.10 -0.45 -18.14
N ARG A 25 17.62 -0.82 -19.32
CA ARG A 25 16.85 -1.62 -20.29
C ARG A 25 16.42 -2.96 -19.70
N PHE A 26 17.29 -3.61 -18.93
CA PHE A 26 16.96 -4.84 -18.23
C PHE A 26 15.87 -4.62 -17.18
N ALA A 27 15.98 -3.58 -16.35
CA ALA A 27 14.99 -3.23 -15.34
C ALA A 27 13.60 -2.98 -15.96
N LEU A 28 13.53 -2.19 -17.03
CA LEU A 28 12.28 -1.91 -17.74
C LEU A 28 11.69 -3.17 -18.39
N ARG A 29 12.52 -4.07 -18.92
CA ARG A 29 12.05 -5.36 -19.46
C ARG A 29 11.53 -6.29 -18.37
N ARG A 30 12.23 -6.35 -17.24
CA ARG A 30 11.85 -7.17 -16.09
C ARG A 30 10.55 -6.70 -15.45
N ASP A 31 10.30 -5.39 -15.48
CA ASP A 31 9.10 -4.78 -14.90
C ASP A 31 8.06 -4.38 -15.95
N ARG A 32 8.10 -4.99 -17.15
CA ARG A 32 7.18 -4.73 -18.27
C ARG A 32 5.69 -4.96 -17.96
N VAL A 33 5.38 -5.63 -16.87
CA VAL A 33 4.01 -5.80 -16.36
C VAL A 33 3.78 -4.90 -15.16
N MET A 34 4.69 -4.93 -14.18
CA MET A 34 4.54 -4.20 -12.93
C MET A 34 4.46 -2.68 -13.15
N ILE A 35 5.42 -2.07 -13.86
CA ILE A 35 5.44 -0.61 -14.07
C ILE A 35 4.20 -0.16 -14.85
N PRO A 36 3.87 -0.72 -16.03
CA PRO A 36 2.68 -0.31 -16.76
C PRO A 36 1.37 -0.52 -16.00
N LEU A 37 1.26 -1.58 -15.18
CA LEU A 37 0.08 -1.78 -14.33
C LEU A 37 -0.04 -0.69 -13.27
N TRP A 38 1.04 -0.35 -12.56
CA TRP A 38 1.02 0.74 -11.58
C TRP A 38 0.70 2.09 -12.20
N VAL A 39 1.35 2.41 -13.32
CA VAL A 39 1.09 3.64 -14.07
C VAL A 39 -0.34 3.66 -14.60
N GLY A 40 -0.83 2.56 -15.16
CA GLY A 40 -2.18 2.44 -15.71
C GLY A 40 -3.27 2.57 -14.66
N VAL A 41 -3.13 1.89 -13.51
CA VAL A 41 -4.08 2.01 -12.39
C VAL A 41 -4.10 3.43 -11.83
N ASN A 42 -2.94 4.05 -11.65
CA ASN A 42 -2.84 5.40 -11.12
C ASN A 42 -3.40 6.44 -12.11
N ALA A 43 -3.03 6.33 -13.39
CA ALA A 43 -3.58 7.18 -14.45
C ALA A 43 -5.09 6.99 -14.60
N LEU A 44 -5.61 5.76 -14.58
CA LEU A 44 -7.05 5.49 -14.65
C LEU A 44 -7.80 6.11 -13.47
N MET A 45 -7.25 6.02 -12.25
CA MET A 45 -7.82 6.65 -11.07
C MET A 45 -7.93 8.17 -11.26
N VAL A 46 -6.90 8.83 -11.79
CA VAL A 46 -6.92 10.28 -12.02
C VAL A 46 -7.83 10.68 -13.18
N LEU A 47 -7.74 9.98 -14.32
CA LEU A 47 -8.43 10.33 -15.56
C LEU A 47 -9.93 9.99 -15.55
N SER A 48 -10.38 9.08 -14.68
CA SER A 48 -11.80 8.77 -14.52
C SER A 48 -12.57 9.81 -13.71
N MET A 49 -11.90 10.53 -12.79
CA MET A 49 -12.55 11.45 -11.86
C MET A 49 -13.30 12.62 -12.48
N PRO A 50 -12.83 13.30 -13.55
CA PRO A 50 -13.56 14.42 -14.12
C PRO A 50 -15.00 14.07 -14.51
N ASN A 51 -15.23 12.87 -15.05
CA ASN A 51 -16.56 12.42 -15.46
C ASN A 51 -17.43 12.11 -14.25
N THR A 52 -16.87 11.44 -13.24
CA THR A 52 -17.56 11.20 -11.97
C THR A 52 -17.98 12.51 -11.30
N LEU A 53 -17.08 13.50 -11.25
CA LEU A 53 -17.36 14.82 -10.67
C LEU A 53 -18.40 15.60 -11.48
N LYS A 54 -18.37 15.55 -12.82
CA LYS A 54 -19.42 16.16 -13.66
C LYS A 54 -20.78 15.51 -13.45
N SER A 55 -20.82 14.20 -13.23
CA SER A 55 -22.06 13.47 -12.99
C SER A 55 -22.66 13.73 -11.60
N LEU A 56 -21.82 14.02 -10.60
CA LEU A 56 -22.24 14.21 -9.21
C LEU A 56 -22.41 15.69 -8.83
N TYR A 57 -21.61 16.58 -9.41
CA TYR A 57 -21.52 18.01 -9.09
C TYR A 57 -21.43 18.83 -10.40
N GLY A 58 -22.45 18.69 -11.25
CA GLY A 58 -22.47 19.28 -12.58
C GLY A 58 -22.57 20.81 -12.54
N SER A 59 -23.36 21.35 -11.62
CA SER A 59 -23.59 22.80 -11.52
C SER A 59 -22.51 23.52 -10.69
N PRO A 60 -22.23 24.81 -10.96
CA PRO A 60 -21.35 25.61 -10.11
C PRO A 60 -21.82 25.72 -8.66
N ALA A 61 -23.14 25.75 -8.44
CA ALA A 61 -23.74 25.82 -7.11
C ALA A 61 -23.47 24.55 -6.29
N GLU A 62 -23.65 23.37 -6.88
CA GLU A 62 -23.33 22.07 -6.25
C GLU A 62 -21.85 21.98 -5.86
N ARG A 63 -20.95 22.50 -6.71
CA ARG A 63 -19.51 22.52 -6.42
C ARG A 63 -19.15 23.51 -5.32
N ALA A 64 -19.80 24.67 -5.26
CA ALA A 64 -19.61 25.62 -4.17
C ALA A 64 -20.09 25.03 -2.84
N ASP A 65 -21.23 24.35 -2.84
CA ASP A 65 -21.77 23.67 -1.65
C ASP A 65 -20.84 22.56 -1.15
N LEU A 66 -20.28 21.75 -2.06
CA LEU A 66 -19.25 20.75 -1.72
C LEU A 66 -18.05 21.39 -1.00
N ILE A 67 -17.57 22.55 -1.46
CA ILE A 67 -16.46 23.25 -0.82
C ILE A 67 -16.84 23.72 0.58
N HIS A 68 -18.04 24.28 0.76
CA HIS A 68 -18.53 24.68 2.08
C HIS A 68 -18.60 23.50 3.05
N GLN A 69 -19.11 22.36 2.59
CA GLN A 69 -19.17 21.13 3.37
C GLN A 69 -17.77 20.64 3.80
N VAL A 70 -16.80 20.66 2.89
CA VAL A 70 -15.40 20.28 3.18
C VAL A 70 -14.74 21.30 4.12
N ALA A 71 -14.98 22.59 3.93
CA ALA A 71 -14.46 23.66 4.79
C ALA A 71 -15.07 23.65 6.21
N ALA A 72 -16.27 23.11 6.38
CA ALA A 72 -16.89 22.95 7.69
C ALA A 72 -16.38 21.71 8.45
N ASN A 73 -15.83 20.71 7.76
CA ASN A 73 -15.49 19.42 8.37
C ASN A 73 -13.98 19.13 8.40
N ALA A 74 -13.39 19.23 9.59
CA ALA A 74 -11.96 19.00 9.80
C ALA A 74 -11.51 17.58 9.42
N SER A 75 -12.37 16.56 9.59
CA SER A 75 -12.05 15.17 9.24
C SER A 75 -12.00 14.98 7.72
N PHE A 76 -12.88 15.64 6.94
CA PHE A 76 -12.79 15.63 5.47
C PHE A 76 -11.53 16.33 4.97
N ARG A 77 -11.16 17.46 5.58
CA ARG A 77 -9.88 18.12 5.26
C ARG A 77 -8.68 17.26 5.62
N ALA A 78 -8.69 16.62 6.78
CA ALA A 78 -7.63 15.70 7.17
C ALA A 78 -7.48 14.56 6.15
N LEU A 79 -8.58 14.04 5.63
CA LEU A 79 -8.57 12.90 4.71
C LEU A 79 -8.16 13.26 3.28
N ILE A 80 -8.66 14.38 2.74
CA ILE A 80 -8.53 14.71 1.31
C ILE A 80 -7.66 15.97 1.08
N GLY A 81 -7.64 16.89 2.03
CA GLY A 81 -6.92 18.16 1.94
C GLY A 81 -7.84 19.36 1.68
N PRO A 82 -7.26 20.57 1.59
CA PRO A 82 -7.99 21.80 1.28
C PRO A 82 -8.41 21.88 -0.20
N VAL A 83 -9.58 22.48 -0.47
CA VAL A 83 -10.03 22.77 -1.83
C VAL A 83 -9.65 24.22 -2.18
N PHE A 84 -8.98 24.41 -3.31
CA PHE A 84 -8.48 25.72 -3.72
C PHE A 84 -9.31 26.40 -4.82
N ASP A 85 -10.09 25.65 -5.60
CA ASP A 85 -10.90 26.17 -6.70
C ASP A 85 -12.10 25.23 -7.02
N THR A 86 -13.12 25.73 -7.72
CA THR A 86 -14.36 25.00 -8.06
C THR A 86 -14.34 24.33 -9.44
N SER A 87 -13.29 24.53 -10.23
CA SER A 87 -13.13 23.88 -11.53
C SER A 87 -13.05 22.37 -11.38
N ILE A 88 -13.53 21.64 -12.39
CA ILE A 88 -13.47 20.17 -12.40
C ILE A 88 -12.02 19.67 -12.32
N GLY A 89 -11.07 20.40 -12.93
CA GLY A 89 -9.64 20.12 -12.81
C GLY A 89 -9.13 20.25 -11.37
N ALA A 90 -9.46 21.33 -10.68
CA ALA A 90 -9.07 21.54 -9.28
C ALA A 90 -9.69 20.51 -8.33
N LEU A 91 -10.99 20.21 -8.51
CA LEU A 91 -11.67 19.18 -7.73
C LEU A 91 -11.13 17.78 -8.01
N THR A 92 -10.65 17.51 -9.23
CA THR A 92 -9.93 16.26 -9.55
C THR A 92 -8.61 16.20 -8.80
N ALA A 93 -7.80 17.26 -8.86
CA ALA A 93 -6.53 17.33 -8.15
C ALA A 93 -6.72 17.19 -6.62
N TRP A 94 -7.74 17.84 -6.05
CA TRP A 94 -8.11 17.69 -4.65
C TRP A 94 -8.52 16.26 -4.31
N ARG A 95 -9.47 15.68 -5.04
CA ARG A 95 -10.10 14.41 -4.66
C ARG A 95 -9.14 13.23 -4.71
N VAL A 96 -8.26 13.19 -5.71
CA VAL A 96 -7.40 12.02 -5.97
C VAL A 96 -5.90 12.33 -5.98
N GLY A 97 -5.47 13.60 -5.93
CA GLY A 97 -4.07 13.97 -6.07
C GLY A 97 -3.16 13.35 -5.00
N VAL A 98 -3.54 13.43 -3.72
CA VAL A 98 -2.76 12.83 -2.63
C VAL A 98 -2.66 11.31 -2.76
N TYR A 99 -3.76 10.64 -3.08
CA TYR A 99 -3.79 9.19 -3.28
C TYR A 99 -2.94 8.78 -4.49
N ALA A 100 -3.04 9.52 -5.59
CA ALA A 100 -2.23 9.32 -6.79
C ALA A 100 -0.74 9.54 -6.50
N GLY A 101 -0.41 10.55 -5.69
CA GLY A 101 0.95 10.81 -5.22
C GLY A 101 1.48 9.67 -4.34
N ALA A 102 0.67 9.17 -3.41
CA ALA A 102 1.01 8.03 -2.57
C ALA A 102 1.22 6.74 -3.39
N LEU A 103 0.40 6.48 -4.42
CA LEU A 103 0.60 5.36 -5.34
C LEU A 103 1.87 5.54 -6.19
N ALA A 104 2.18 6.75 -6.65
CA ALA A 104 3.42 7.04 -7.38
C ALA A 104 4.66 6.83 -6.48
N ALA A 105 4.57 7.25 -5.21
CA ALA A 105 5.59 6.99 -4.20
C ALA A 105 5.79 5.49 -3.91
N ALA A 106 4.69 4.74 -3.73
CA ALA A 106 4.72 3.29 -3.50
C ALA A 106 5.30 2.54 -4.70
N MET A 107 4.92 2.90 -5.93
CA MET A 107 5.52 2.36 -7.14
C MET A 107 7.03 2.62 -7.16
N SER A 108 7.43 3.88 -6.94
CA SER A 108 8.83 4.31 -7.03
C SER A 108 9.73 3.65 -6.00
N LEU A 109 9.29 3.56 -4.74
CA LEU A 109 10.06 2.85 -3.70
C LEU A 109 10.19 1.35 -4.02
N MET A 110 9.15 0.72 -4.57
CA MET A 110 9.21 -0.70 -4.93
C MET A 110 10.18 -0.95 -6.08
N VAL A 111 10.15 -0.10 -7.12
CA VAL A 111 11.09 -0.17 -8.25
C VAL A 111 12.52 -0.02 -7.75
N VAL A 112 12.79 1.00 -6.92
CA VAL A 112 14.16 1.25 -6.42
C VAL A 112 14.66 0.10 -5.56
N VAL A 113 13.89 -0.36 -4.57
CA VAL A 113 14.32 -1.46 -3.69
C VAL A 113 14.48 -2.77 -4.48
N ARG A 114 13.60 -3.03 -5.46
CA ARG A 114 13.64 -4.22 -6.31
C ARG A 114 14.90 -4.32 -7.17
N HIS A 115 15.41 -3.21 -7.66
CA HIS A 115 16.63 -3.16 -8.51
C HIS A 115 17.89 -2.77 -7.74
N THR A 116 17.81 -2.68 -6.42
CA THR A 116 18.96 -2.45 -5.53
C THR A 116 19.05 -3.55 -4.49
N ARG A 117 18.41 -3.38 -3.34
CA ARG A 117 18.60 -4.27 -2.19
C ARG A 117 18.07 -5.69 -2.40
N ASP A 118 17.01 -5.88 -3.19
CA ASP A 118 16.56 -7.23 -3.59
C ASP A 118 17.63 -7.97 -4.41
N GLU A 119 18.32 -7.27 -5.32
CA GLU A 119 19.37 -7.87 -6.15
C GLU A 119 20.62 -8.18 -5.34
N GLU A 120 20.96 -7.34 -4.36
CA GLU A 120 22.02 -7.61 -3.38
C GLU A 120 21.68 -8.78 -2.46
N GLU A 121 20.48 -8.80 -1.87
CA GLU A 121 20.05 -9.87 -0.95
C GLU A 121 19.96 -11.24 -1.64
N SER A 122 19.72 -11.27 -2.95
CA SER A 122 19.67 -12.50 -3.74
C SER A 122 21.01 -12.89 -4.38
N GLY A 123 22.11 -12.18 -4.08
CA GLY A 123 23.46 -12.44 -4.62
C GLY A 123 23.64 -12.12 -6.12
N ARG A 124 22.55 -11.81 -6.84
CA ARG A 124 22.60 -11.50 -8.29
C ARG A 124 23.41 -10.24 -8.58
N GLN A 125 23.36 -9.27 -7.68
CA GLN A 125 24.11 -8.02 -7.82
C GLN A 125 25.63 -8.25 -7.76
N GLU A 126 26.13 -9.27 -7.04
CA GLU A 126 27.56 -9.59 -7.00
C GLU A 126 28.05 -10.11 -8.36
N LEU A 127 27.27 -10.98 -9.00
CA LEU A 127 27.56 -11.49 -10.36
C LEU A 127 27.51 -10.38 -11.41
N VAL A 128 26.60 -9.42 -11.26
CA VAL A 128 26.52 -8.26 -12.15
C VAL A 128 27.73 -7.34 -11.92
N ALA A 129 28.12 -7.14 -10.66
CA ALA A 129 29.25 -6.30 -10.28
C ALA A 129 30.62 -6.91 -10.66
N SER A 130 30.73 -8.24 -10.82
CA SER A 130 31.95 -8.87 -11.36
C SER A 130 32.15 -8.63 -12.86
N GLY A 131 31.14 -8.11 -13.56
CA GLY A 131 31.24 -7.68 -14.95
C GLY A 131 31.80 -6.26 -15.12
N MET A 132 31.72 -5.74 -16.34
CA MET A 132 32.09 -4.35 -16.68
C MET A 132 31.00 -3.33 -16.25
N VAL A 133 30.56 -3.41 -14.99
CA VAL A 133 29.51 -2.56 -14.42
C VAL A 133 30.11 -1.64 -13.36
N GLY A 134 29.87 -0.34 -13.51
CA GLY A 134 30.36 0.65 -12.56
C GLY A 134 29.63 0.62 -11.22
N ARG A 135 30.31 0.99 -10.14
CA ARG A 135 29.77 0.97 -8.75
C ARG A 135 28.46 1.75 -8.59
N ARG A 136 28.24 2.82 -9.37
CA ARG A 136 27.02 3.65 -9.30
C ARG A 136 25.93 3.20 -10.27
N ALA A 137 26.24 2.31 -11.22
CA ALA A 137 25.37 2.00 -12.35
C ALA A 137 24.03 1.36 -11.93
N SER A 138 24.02 0.42 -10.99
CA SER A 138 22.77 -0.22 -10.52
C SER A 138 21.84 0.77 -9.82
N LEU A 139 22.39 1.63 -8.94
CA LEU A 139 21.61 2.66 -8.27
C LEU A 139 21.05 3.68 -9.27
N THR A 140 21.88 4.12 -10.22
CA THR A 140 21.44 5.04 -11.28
C THR A 140 20.38 4.39 -12.17
N ALA A 141 20.54 3.13 -12.57
CA ALA A 141 19.55 2.43 -13.38
C ALA A 141 18.21 2.28 -12.66
N ALA A 142 18.22 1.99 -11.35
CA ALA A 142 17.02 1.90 -10.53
C ALA A 142 16.28 3.26 -10.43
N LEU A 143 17.02 4.35 -10.17
CA LEU A 143 16.47 5.71 -10.13
C LEU A 143 15.95 6.17 -11.49
N LEU A 144 16.65 5.83 -12.59
CA LEU A 144 16.18 6.11 -13.94
C LEU A 144 14.93 5.31 -14.30
N ALA A 145 14.82 4.05 -13.87
CA ALA A 145 13.60 3.26 -14.08
C ALA A 145 12.40 3.88 -13.37
N ALA A 146 12.58 4.35 -12.12
CA ALA A 146 11.55 5.11 -11.40
C ALA A 146 11.23 6.44 -12.11
N ALA A 147 12.24 7.15 -12.60
CA ALA A 147 12.04 8.41 -13.34
C ALA A 147 11.25 8.20 -14.64
N VAL A 148 11.52 7.13 -15.39
CA VAL A 148 10.75 6.76 -16.59
C VAL A 148 9.31 6.46 -16.23
N ALA A 149 9.06 5.66 -15.18
CA ALA A 149 7.70 5.33 -14.75
C ALA A 149 6.90 6.58 -14.35
N ASN A 150 7.51 7.47 -13.57
CA ASN A 150 6.91 8.73 -13.15
C ASN A 150 6.71 9.72 -14.32
N ALA A 151 7.65 9.78 -15.26
CA ALA A 151 7.52 10.62 -16.46
C ALA A 151 6.35 10.16 -17.35
N VAL A 152 6.19 8.85 -17.55
CA VAL A 152 5.04 8.31 -18.29
C VAL A 152 3.73 8.65 -17.57
N LEU A 153 3.67 8.49 -16.25
CA LEU A 153 2.49 8.89 -15.46
C LEU A 153 2.18 10.39 -15.62
N ALA A 154 3.19 11.25 -15.52
CA ALA A 154 3.03 12.69 -15.71
C ALA A 154 2.48 13.03 -17.09
N LEU A 155 3.01 12.41 -18.15
CA LEU A 155 2.56 12.63 -19.53
C LEU A 155 1.11 12.17 -19.73
N LEU A 156 0.74 11.00 -19.19
CA LEU A 156 -0.63 10.49 -19.28
C LEU A 156 -1.62 11.40 -18.55
N VAL A 157 -1.29 11.86 -17.34
CA VAL A 157 -2.14 12.76 -16.56
C VAL A 157 -2.24 14.13 -17.22
N ALA A 158 -1.11 14.72 -17.64
CA ALA A 158 -1.08 16.03 -18.29
C ALA A 158 -1.83 16.00 -19.62
N GLY A 159 -1.61 14.99 -20.45
CA GLY A 159 -2.32 14.82 -21.72
C GLY A 159 -3.81 14.53 -21.53
N GLY A 160 -4.15 13.61 -20.62
CA GLY A 160 -5.53 13.19 -20.40
C GLY A 160 -6.41 14.25 -19.74
N LEU A 161 -5.84 15.18 -18.96
CA LEU A 161 -6.57 16.28 -18.34
C LEU A 161 -6.36 17.64 -19.02
N ALA A 162 -5.64 17.71 -20.15
CA ALA A 162 -5.39 18.97 -20.86
C ALA A 162 -6.68 19.72 -21.22
N GLY A 163 -7.76 18.99 -21.51
CA GLY A 163 -9.09 19.56 -21.79
C GLY A 163 -9.79 20.21 -20.59
N GLN A 164 -9.27 20.05 -19.36
CA GLN A 164 -9.72 20.79 -18.17
C GLN A 164 -8.84 22.04 -17.91
N GLY A 165 -7.80 22.26 -18.70
CA GLY A 165 -6.79 23.32 -18.55
C GLY A 165 -5.36 22.75 -18.62
N ALA A 166 -4.61 23.09 -19.66
CA ALA A 166 -3.30 22.51 -19.92
C ALA A 166 -2.26 22.81 -18.82
N THR A 167 -2.27 24.04 -18.30
CA THR A 167 -1.35 24.49 -17.23
C THR A 167 -1.53 23.69 -15.95
N GLY A 168 -2.78 23.55 -15.48
CA GLY A 168 -3.11 22.75 -14.30
C GLY A 168 -2.85 21.25 -14.52
N ALA A 169 -3.11 20.73 -15.72
CA ALA A 169 -2.82 19.35 -16.06
C ALA A 169 -1.32 19.04 -15.98
N LEU A 170 -0.49 19.95 -16.52
CA LEU A 170 0.96 19.87 -16.45
C LEU A 170 1.46 19.94 -15.00
N ALA A 171 0.92 20.86 -14.20
CA ALA A 171 1.29 20.98 -12.79
C ALA A 171 0.95 19.71 -12.00
N LEU A 172 -0.26 19.15 -12.18
CA LEU A 172 -0.64 17.90 -11.52
C LEU A 172 0.27 16.74 -11.94
N GLY A 173 0.49 16.58 -13.26
CA GLY A 173 1.36 15.52 -13.78
C GLY A 173 2.79 15.61 -13.25
N LEU A 174 3.39 16.80 -13.28
CA LEU A 174 4.73 17.05 -12.75
C LEU A 174 4.79 16.84 -11.23
N GLY A 175 3.79 17.31 -10.49
CA GLY A 175 3.70 17.11 -9.05
C GLY A 175 3.66 15.63 -8.66
N LEU A 176 2.85 14.82 -9.36
CA LEU A 176 2.78 13.37 -9.13
C LEU A 176 4.12 12.68 -9.39
N ALA A 177 4.78 13.03 -10.50
CA ALA A 177 6.11 12.50 -10.80
C ALA A 177 7.16 12.93 -9.77
N ALA A 178 7.08 14.17 -9.29
CA ALA A 178 7.98 14.74 -8.32
C ALA A 178 7.85 14.05 -6.95
N VAL A 179 6.62 13.78 -6.49
CA VAL A 179 6.36 12.94 -5.30
C VAL A 179 6.99 11.56 -5.49
N GLY A 180 6.76 10.91 -6.64
CA GLY A 180 7.37 9.62 -6.95
C GLY A 180 8.89 9.63 -6.83
N MET A 181 9.55 10.67 -7.35
CA MET A 181 11.01 10.81 -7.30
C MET A 181 11.57 11.09 -5.89
N VAL A 182 10.87 11.85 -5.05
CA VAL A 182 11.27 12.02 -3.65
C VAL A 182 11.26 10.67 -2.94
N PHE A 183 10.23 9.85 -3.13
CA PHE A 183 10.20 8.52 -2.50
C PHE A 183 11.13 7.50 -3.16
N ALA A 184 11.45 7.64 -4.46
CA ALA A 184 12.50 6.87 -5.11
C ALA A 184 13.87 7.11 -4.45
N THR A 185 14.20 8.38 -4.20
CA THR A 185 15.48 8.78 -3.59
C THR A 185 15.53 8.50 -2.09
N ALA A 186 14.40 8.62 -1.37
CA ALA A 186 14.27 8.12 -0.01
C ALA A 186 14.53 6.60 0.07
N ALA A 187 13.91 5.81 -0.82
CA ALA A 187 14.14 4.37 -0.92
C ALA A 187 15.61 4.03 -1.19
N ALA A 188 16.27 4.82 -2.05
CA ALA A 188 17.68 4.66 -2.37
C ALA A 188 18.58 4.85 -1.15
N ILE A 189 18.29 5.84 -0.29
CA ILE A 189 19.00 6.04 0.99
C ILE A 189 18.80 4.83 1.90
N VAL A 190 17.54 4.45 2.13
CA VAL A 190 17.19 3.35 3.03
C VAL A 190 17.82 2.03 2.55
N ALA A 191 17.89 1.80 1.24
CA ALA A 191 18.55 0.64 0.65
C ALA A 191 20.06 0.55 0.99
N GLN A 192 20.73 1.68 1.26
CA GLN A 192 22.11 1.68 1.75
C GLN A 192 22.21 1.46 3.27
N LEU A 193 21.17 1.86 4.00
CA LEU A 193 21.14 1.76 5.46
C LEU A 193 20.87 0.33 5.95
N THR A 194 20.18 -0.50 5.17
CA THR A 194 19.71 -1.82 5.64
C THR A 194 20.18 -2.97 4.78
N GLU A 195 20.46 -4.12 5.41
CA GLU A 195 20.82 -5.36 4.71
C GLU A 195 19.64 -6.13 4.10
N SER A 196 18.41 -5.81 4.48
CA SER A 196 17.21 -6.52 4.02
C SER A 196 16.33 -5.63 3.15
N ALA A 197 15.98 -6.10 1.97
CA ALA A 197 15.05 -5.41 1.09
C ALA A 197 13.64 -5.31 1.68
N ARG A 198 13.25 -6.28 2.53
CA ARG A 198 12.02 -6.20 3.31
C ARG A 198 12.04 -5.03 4.30
N LEU A 199 13.15 -4.87 5.02
CA LEU A 199 13.30 -3.75 5.95
C LEU A 199 13.35 -2.42 5.20
N ALA A 200 14.03 -2.37 4.05
CA ALA A 200 14.08 -1.17 3.22
C ALA A 200 12.70 -0.72 2.74
N ARG A 201 11.88 -1.66 2.23
CA ARG A 201 10.47 -1.38 1.89
C ARG A 201 9.69 -0.89 3.09
N GLY A 202 9.81 -1.57 4.23
CA GLY A 202 9.07 -1.24 5.45
C GLY A 202 9.39 0.14 6.00
N LEU A 203 10.67 0.50 6.08
CA LEU A 203 11.11 1.82 6.53
C LEU A 203 10.68 2.92 5.56
N THR A 204 10.85 2.71 4.25
CA THR A 204 10.43 3.71 3.25
C THR A 204 8.91 3.88 3.23
N ALA A 205 8.14 2.80 3.36
CA ALA A 205 6.69 2.86 3.52
C ALA A 205 6.28 3.56 4.82
N GLY A 206 7.05 3.37 5.91
CA GLY A 206 6.88 4.12 7.16
C GLY A 206 7.09 5.63 6.97
N VAL A 207 8.11 6.03 6.20
CA VAL A 207 8.33 7.45 5.83
C VAL A 207 7.16 7.99 5.00
N LEU A 208 6.62 7.21 4.06
CA LEU A 208 5.42 7.59 3.30
C LEU A 208 4.19 7.75 4.18
N GLY A 209 3.97 6.81 5.12
CA GLY A 209 2.90 6.89 6.10
C GLY A 209 3.03 8.12 7.00
N ALA A 210 4.24 8.42 7.49
CA ALA A 210 4.51 9.62 8.27
C ALA A 210 4.23 10.90 7.47
N ALA A 211 4.65 10.96 6.20
CA ALA A 211 4.32 12.08 5.32
C ALA A 211 2.81 12.26 5.14
N PHE A 212 2.06 11.16 4.99
CA PHE A 212 0.60 11.22 4.88
C PHE A 212 -0.04 11.76 6.18
N VAL A 213 0.41 11.30 7.35
CA VAL A 213 -0.10 11.74 8.66
C VAL A 213 0.23 13.21 8.93
N LEU A 214 1.46 13.66 8.63
CA LEU A 214 1.86 15.06 8.80
C LEU A 214 0.98 15.99 7.95
N ARG A 215 0.76 15.62 6.69
CA ARG A 215 -0.16 16.32 5.79
C ARG A 215 -1.59 16.35 6.36
N ALA A 216 -2.14 15.20 6.71
CA ALA A 216 -3.49 15.09 7.27
C ALA A 216 -3.68 15.95 8.54
N ALA A 217 -2.70 15.95 9.44
CA ALA A 217 -2.71 16.78 10.64
C ALA A 217 -2.67 18.29 10.30
N GLY A 218 -1.90 18.68 9.29
CA GLY A 218 -1.83 20.06 8.85
C GLY A 218 -3.11 20.58 8.21
N ASP A 219 -3.77 19.75 7.41
CA ASP A 219 -5.02 20.11 6.73
C ASP A 219 -6.23 20.06 7.66
N ALA A 220 -6.19 19.21 8.70
CA ALA A 220 -7.17 19.28 9.78
C ALA A 220 -7.14 20.65 10.48
N ALA A 221 -5.92 21.16 10.72
CA ALA A 221 -5.67 22.38 11.47
C ALA A 221 -5.95 23.66 10.68
N THR A 222 -5.68 23.68 9.37
CA THR A 222 -5.81 24.89 8.53
C THR A 222 -6.57 24.60 7.24
N THR A 223 -7.34 25.56 6.75
CA THR A 223 -8.18 25.41 5.55
C THR A 223 -7.49 25.84 4.26
N ASP A 224 -6.35 26.52 4.35
CA ASP A 224 -5.67 27.18 3.22
C ASP A 224 -4.34 26.51 2.82
N GLY A 225 -3.98 25.41 3.48
CA GLY A 225 -2.73 24.67 3.27
C GLY A 225 -1.49 25.38 3.82
N SER A 226 -1.65 26.38 4.70
CA SER A 226 -0.54 27.13 5.30
C SER A 226 0.17 26.41 6.44
N SER A 227 -0.42 25.34 6.99
CA SER A 227 0.13 24.62 8.13
C SER A 227 1.55 24.11 7.89
N VAL A 228 2.43 24.34 8.87
CA VAL A 228 3.81 23.82 8.87
C VAL A 228 3.83 22.29 8.70
N TRP A 229 2.84 21.58 9.25
CA TRP A 229 2.74 20.13 9.14
C TRP A 229 2.48 19.67 7.70
N THR A 230 1.64 20.39 6.95
CA THR A 230 1.43 20.17 5.51
C THR A 230 2.72 20.42 4.72
N TRP A 231 3.48 21.48 5.06
CA TRP A 231 4.75 21.81 4.41
C TRP A 231 5.93 20.91 4.78
N LEU A 232 5.86 20.12 5.85
CA LEU A 232 6.85 19.08 6.14
C LEU A 232 6.65 17.82 5.30
N SER A 233 5.48 17.68 4.67
CA SER A 233 5.14 16.51 3.87
C SER A 233 5.36 16.75 2.38
N PRO A 234 6.11 15.87 1.67
CA PRO A 234 6.14 15.89 0.21
C PRO A 234 4.77 15.70 -0.44
N LEU A 235 3.81 15.09 0.26
CA LEU A 235 2.42 15.00 -0.22
C LEU A 235 1.68 16.34 -0.07
N GLY A 236 1.98 17.12 0.97
CA GLY A 236 1.42 18.46 1.14
C GLY A 236 2.02 19.49 0.18
N TRP A 237 3.23 19.27 -0.32
CA TRP A 237 3.79 20.05 -1.44
C TRP A 237 2.99 19.86 -2.73
N LEU A 238 2.47 18.66 -3.00
CA LEU A 238 1.63 18.41 -4.17
C LEU A 238 0.33 19.21 -4.09
N GLU A 239 -0.30 19.29 -2.92
CA GLU A 239 -1.48 20.12 -2.69
C GLU A 239 -1.15 21.60 -2.87
N ASN A 240 -0.04 22.04 -2.28
CA ASN A 240 0.41 23.44 -2.34
C ASN A 240 0.95 23.88 -3.71
N LEU A 241 1.19 22.95 -4.64
CA LEU A 241 1.41 23.26 -6.05
C LEU A 241 0.16 23.87 -6.70
N ARG A 242 -1.03 23.61 -6.13
CA ARG A 242 -2.34 24.14 -6.55
C ARG A 242 -2.65 23.96 -8.04
N PRO A 243 -2.65 22.71 -8.57
CA PRO A 243 -3.05 22.47 -9.95
C PRO A 243 -4.46 23.02 -10.22
N TYR A 244 -4.63 23.80 -11.28
CA TYR A 244 -5.89 24.47 -11.65
C TYR A 244 -6.37 25.58 -10.71
N ALA A 245 -5.55 26.02 -9.75
CA ALA A 245 -5.93 27.01 -8.74
C ALA A 245 -4.82 28.04 -8.50
N GLY A 246 -4.21 28.54 -9.57
CA GLY A 246 -3.08 29.46 -9.52
C GLY A 246 -1.79 28.73 -9.12
N GLU A 247 -1.20 28.03 -10.10
CA GLU A 247 -0.11 27.09 -9.87
C GLU A 247 1.11 27.75 -9.21
N ARG A 248 1.58 27.16 -8.12
CA ARG A 248 2.78 27.60 -7.41
C ARG A 248 4.01 26.85 -7.91
N TRP A 249 4.46 27.17 -9.12
CA TRP A 249 5.58 26.48 -9.79
C TRP A 249 6.86 26.37 -8.97
N TRP A 250 7.13 27.34 -8.09
CA TRP A 250 8.28 27.30 -7.20
C TRP A 250 8.29 26.09 -6.25
N VAL A 251 7.14 25.49 -5.95
CA VAL A 251 7.03 24.27 -5.11
C VAL A 251 7.73 23.07 -5.78
N LEU A 252 7.82 23.03 -7.11
CA LEU A 252 8.61 22.01 -7.81
C LEU A 252 10.11 22.11 -7.47
N LEU A 253 10.61 23.29 -7.09
CA LEU A 253 11.99 23.45 -6.62
C LEU A 253 12.22 22.73 -5.29
N LEU A 254 11.21 22.64 -4.42
CA LEU A 254 11.31 21.87 -3.16
C LEU A 254 11.46 20.38 -3.46
N PHE A 255 10.64 19.84 -4.37
CA PHE A 255 10.76 18.44 -4.81
C PHE A 255 12.11 18.17 -5.46
N ALA A 256 12.58 19.06 -6.34
CA ALA A 256 13.87 18.94 -7.00
C ALA A 256 15.01 18.98 -5.99
N ALA A 257 15.01 19.95 -5.07
CA ALA A 257 16.01 20.07 -4.02
C ALA A 257 16.03 18.83 -3.10
N ALA A 258 14.87 18.37 -2.64
CA ALA A 258 14.76 17.17 -1.82
C ALA A 258 15.29 15.94 -2.55
N SER A 259 14.89 15.72 -3.81
CA SER A 259 15.33 14.58 -4.61
C SER A 259 16.84 14.62 -4.90
N LEU A 260 17.40 15.81 -5.18
CA LEU A 260 18.83 15.98 -5.41
C LEU A 260 19.65 15.74 -4.15
N VAL A 261 19.24 16.31 -3.00
CA VAL A 261 19.92 16.10 -1.71
C VAL A 261 19.85 14.64 -1.30
N GLN A 262 18.67 14.03 -1.38
CA GLN A 262 18.48 12.62 -1.04
C GLN A 262 19.25 11.70 -2.00
N GLY A 263 19.24 11.99 -3.30
CA GLY A 263 20.01 11.27 -4.30
C GLY A 263 21.51 11.37 -4.08
N ALA A 264 22.04 12.57 -3.82
CA ALA A 264 23.44 12.78 -3.50
C ALA A 264 23.86 12.00 -2.25
N MET A 265 23.04 12.04 -1.20
CA MET A 265 23.25 11.24 0.01
C MET A 265 23.25 9.73 -0.29
N ALA A 266 22.32 9.24 -1.10
CA ALA A 266 22.29 7.83 -1.51
C ALA A 266 23.57 7.42 -2.27
N TYR A 267 24.06 8.25 -3.20
CA TYR A 267 25.31 7.98 -3.93
C TYR A 267 26.54 8.02 -3.04
N GLU A 268 26.58 8.92 -2.05
CA GLU A 268 27.69 9.02 -1.10
C GLU A 268 27.72 7.78 -0.19
N LEU A 269 26.56 7.38 0.35
CA LEU A 269 26.42 6.16 1.13
C LEU A 269 26.81 4.92 0.32
N ALA A 270 26.30 4.80 -0.91
CA ALA A 270 26.65 3.70 -1.81
C ALA A 270 28.15 3.70 -2.21
N GLY A 271 28.79 4.87 -2.23
CA GLY A 271 30.22 5.00 -2.52
C GLY A 271 31.10 4.47 -1.39
N ARG A 272 30.65 4.63 -0.13
CA ARG A 272 31.37 4.23 1.09
C ARG A 272 31.06 2.80 1.56
N ARG A 273 29.97 2.21 1.07
CA ARG A 273 29.51 0.87 1.46
C ARG A 273 29.96 -0.19 0.45
N ASP A 274 30.50 -1.30 0.95
CA ASP A 274 30.77 -2.47 0.13
C ASP A 274 29.48 -3.26 -0.15
N ILE A 275 29.49 -4.03 -1.24
CA ILE A 275 28.33 -4.84 -1.65
C ILE A 275 27.96 -5.82 -0.54
N GLY A 276 26.66 -5.99 -0.29
CA GLY A 276 26.16 -6.87 0.76
C GLY A 276 26.12 -6.23 2.15
N MET A 277 27.03 -5.32 2.47
CA MET A 277 27.08 -4.62 3.77
C MET A 277 25.93 -3.62 3.97
N SER A 278 25.75 -3.11 5.19
CA SER A 278 24.83 -2.01 5.50
C SER A 278 25.37 -1.09 6.59
N PHE A 279 24.91 0.16 6.66
CA PHE A 279 25.32 1.10 7.71
C PHE A 279 24.63 0.85 9.05
N LEU A 280 23.44 0.25 9.05
CA LEU A 280 22.79 -0.23 10.27
C LEU A 280 23.23 -1.67 10.51
N ALA A 281 24.25 -1.85 11.33
CA ALA A 281 24.82 -3.15 11.63
C ALA A 281 23.76 -4.17 12.03
N THR A 282 23.73 -5.31 11.34
CA THR A 282 22.97 -6.48 11.77
C THR A 282 23.59 -6.99 13.06
N ARG A 283 22.86 -6.85 14.17
CA ARG A 283 23.33 -7.39 15.46
C ARG A 283 23.50 -8.91 15.33
N PRO A 284 24.65 -9.50 15.73
CA PRO A 284 24.92 -10.93 15.59
C PRO A 284 23.92 -11.83 16.34
N GLY A 285 23.03 -11.24 17.14
CA GLY A 285 22.09 -11.96 17.99
C GLY A 285 22.77 -12.44 19.27
N PRO A 286 22.00 -12.99 20.21
CA PRO A 286 22.56 -13.61 21.41
C PRO A 286 23.40 -14.83 21.01
N ALA A 287 24.48 -15.10 21.76
CA ALA A 287 25.38 -16.26 21.55
C ALA A 287 24.63 -17.60 21.57
N VAL A 288 23.50 -17.66 22.28
CA VAL A 288 22.55 -18.78 22.26
C VAL A 288 21.23 -18.29 21.67
N GLY A 289 20.81 -18.93 20.58
CA GLY A 289 19.53 -18.63 19.94
C GLY A 289 18.34 -18.91 20.87
N ARG A 290 17.45 -17.92 21.01
CA ARG A 290 16.21 -18.04 21.81
C ARG A 290 15.03 -18.66 21.05
N LEU A 291 15.20 -19.01 19.78
CA LEU A 291 14.14 -19.56 18.93
C LEU A 291 14.11 -21.08 19.05
N GLY A 292 13.28 -21.60 19.97
CA GLY A 292 13.17 -23.04 20.22
C GLY A 292 12.11 -23.76 19.38
N THR A 293 11.27 -23.05 18.61
CA THR A 293 10.16 -23.66 17.85
C THR A 293 9.95 -23.02 16.48
N ALA A 294 9.38 -23.78 15.55
CA ALA A 294 8.97 -23.27 14.24
C ALA A 294 7.95 -22.12 14.35
N GLY A 295 7.06 -22.16 15.36
CA GLY A 295 6.12 -21.07 15.63
C GLY A 295 6.82 -19.80 16.11
N ALA A 296 7.84 -19.91 16.97
CA ALA A 296 8.63 -18.76 17.39
C ALA A 296 9.40 -18.12 16.21
N LEU A 297 9.92 -18.94 15.29
CA LEU A 297 10.53 -18.46 14.06
C LEU A 297 9.50 -17.75 13.17
N ALA A 298 8.33 -18.36 12.95
CA ALA A 298 7.24 -17.76 12.19
C ALA A 298 6.82 -16.40 12.77
N TRP A 299 6.70 -16.29 14.10
CA TRP A 299 6.39 -15.02 14.77
C TRP A 299 7.48 -13.99 14.53
N ARG A 300 8.76 -14.35 14.69
CA ARG A 300 9.87 -13.43 14.44
C ARG A 300 9.87 -12.90 13.01
N LEU A 301 9.52 -13.75 12.04
CA LEU A 301 9.44 -13.39 10.63
C LEU A 301 8.25 -12.46 10.34
N GLN A 302 7.11 -12.68 11.00
CA GLN A 302 5.86 -11.99 10.67
C GLN A 302 5.53 -10.79 11.56
N ARG A 303 6.07 -10.71 12.79
CA ARG A 303 5.72 -9.67 13.79
C ARG A 303 5.75 -8.24 13.26
N GLY A 304 6.74 -7.89 12.42
CA GLY A 304 6.84 -6.55 11.85
C GLY A 304 5.67 -6.23 10.93
N SER A 305 5.19 -7.22 10.17
CA SER A 305 3.99 -7.10 9.36
C SER A 305 2.76 -6.98 10.24
N VAL A 306 2.62 -7.83 11.28
CA VAL A 306 1.48 -7.76 12.21
C VAL A 306 1.37 -6.38 12.86
N TYR A 307 2.48 -5.84 13.39
CA TYR A 307 2.50 -4.51 13.98
C TYR A 307 2.17 -3.42 12.96
N GLY A 308 2.77 -3.46 11.77
CA GLY A 308 2.50 -2.48 10.72
C GLY A 308 1.02 -2.44 10.31
N TRP A 309 0.44 -3.61 10.06
CA TRP A 309 -1.00 -3.71 9.74
C TRP A 309 -1.88 -3.30 10.92
N SER A 310 -1.53 -3.66 12.15
CA SER A 310 -2.32 -3.29 13.35
C SER A 310 -2.36 -1.79 13.55
N ILE A 311 -1.21 -1.11 13.40
CA ILE A 311 -1.13 0.35 13.50
C ILE A 311 -1.97 1.01 12.40
N ALA A 312 -1.88 0.52 11.16
CA ALA A 312 -2.68 1.03 10.06
C ALA A 312 -4.19 0.84 10.28
N PHE A 313 -4.61 -0.35 10.69
CA PHE A 313 -6.00 -0.71 10.95
C PHE A 313 -6.61 0.11 12.10
N PHE A 314 -5.83 0.32 13.16
CA PHE A 314 -6.22 1.17 14.27
C PHE A 314 -6.37 2.63 13.83
N ALA A 315 -5.35 3.19 13.16
CA ALA A 315 -5.36 4.59 12.72
C ALA A 315 -6.52 4.89 11.75
N VAL A 316 -6.76 4.00 10.77
CA VAL A 316 -7.89 4.10 9.85
C VAL A 316 -9.22 4.00 10.59
N GLY A 317 -9.33 3.11 11.57
CA GLY A 317 -10.50 3.01 12.45
C GLY A 317 -10.79 4.31 13.19
N VAL A 318 -9.76 4.97 13.76
CA VAL A 318 -9.91 6.28 14.42
C VAL A 318 -10.42 7.34 13.45
N VAL A 319 -9.84 7.40 12.25
CA VAL A 319 -10.24 8.38 11.22
C VAL A 319 -11.69 8.16 10.79
N TYR A 320 -12.09 6.92 10.46
CA TYR A 320 -13.46 6.63 10.05
C TYR A 320 -14.47 6.75 11.19
N GLY A 321 -14.11 6.37 12.42
CA GLY A 321 -14.94 6.61 13.60
C GLY A 321 -15.22 8.10 13.79
N GLY A 322 -14.20 8.96 13.66
CA GLY A 322 -14.36 10.42 13.76
C GLY A 322 -15.11 11.06 12.59
N LEU A 323 -15.41 10.31 11.52
CA LEU A 323 -16.24 10.76 10.39
C LEU A 323 -17.72 10.40 10.56
N ALA A 324 -18.07 9.47 11.44
CA ALA A 324 -19.41 8.90 11.54
C ALA A 324 -20.50 9.95 11.82
N ASP A 325 -20.24 10.93 12.69
CA ASP A 325 -21.19 12.03 12.96
C ASP A 325 -21.31 13.01 11.79
N GLY A 326 -20.22 13.25 11.07
CA GLY A 326 -20.20 14.17 9.94
C GLY A 326 -21.01 13.67 8.74
N VAL A 327 -21.13 12.35 8.56
CA VAL A 327 -21.84 11.74 7.43
C VAL A 327 -23.35 11.95 7.52
N ALA A 328 -23.94 11.89 8.72
CA ALA A 328 -25.36 12.19 8.91
C ALA A 328 -25.71 13.63 8.51
N GLY A 329 -24.81 14.58 8.80
CA GLY A 329 -24.96 15.98 8.40
C GLY A 329 -24.77 16.25 6.90
N LEU A 330 -24.00 15.42 6.20
CA LEU A 330 -23.73 15.56 4.76
C LEU A 330 -24.80 14.93 3.87
N VAL A 331 -25.44 13.86 4.33
CA VAL A 331 -26.46 13.16 3.54
C VAL A 331 -27.82 13.85 3.62
N GLY A 332 -28.15 14.50 4.75
CA GLY A 332 -29.29 15.41 4.94
C GLY A 332 -30.51 15.11 4.06
N ASP A 333 -30.67 15.89 2.99
CA ASP A 333 -31.83 15.85 2.06
C ASP A 333 -31.55 15.14 0.72
N ASN A 334 -30.35 14.59 0.49
CA ASN A 334 -30.02 13.95 -0.78
C ASN A 334 -30.58 12.52 -0.85
N LYS A 335 -31.81 12.40 -1.36
CA LYS A 335 -32.55 11.12 -1.52
C LYS A 335 -31.73 10.03 -2.22
N LYS A 336 -30.91 10.40 -3.22
CA LYS A 336 -30.12 9.44 -4.01
C LYS A 336 -28.94 8.88 -3.22
N ALA A 337 -28.30 9.70 -2.39
CA ALA A 337 -27.25 9.24 -1.48
C ALA A 337 -27.85 8.30 -0.42
N ARG A 338 -29.02 8.66 0.12
CA ARG A 338 -29.74 7.85 1.12
C ARG A 338 -30.14 6.47 0.59
N GLU A 339 -30.72 6.38 -0.61
CA GLU A 339 -31.06 5.10 -1.25
C GLU A 339 -29.83 4.19 -1.45
N ILE A 340 -28.68 4.76 -1.81
CA ILE A 340 -27.43 3.99 -1.96
C ILE A 340 -26.98 3.43 -0.60
N PHE A 341 -27.03 4.22 0.48
CA PHE A 341 -26.68 3.76 1.83
C PHE A 341 -27.66 2.74 2.40
N GLU A 342 -28.96 2.91 2.16
CA GLU A 342 -30.00 1.96 2.57
C GLU A 342 -29.82 0.62 1.84
N ARG A 343 -29.52 0.62 0.53
CA ARG A 343 -29.19 -0.59 -0.24
C ARG A 343 -27.90 -1.29 0.22
N MET A 344 -26.95 -0.55 0.77
CA MET A 344 -25.72 -1.12 1.36
C MET A 344 -25.96 -1.74 2.76
N GLY A 345 -27.19 -1.71 3.27
CA GLY A 345 -27.60 -2.46 4.47
C GLY A 345 -27.92 -1.63 5.71
N GLY A 346 -28.15 -0.31 5.55
CA GLY A 346 -28.53 0.56 6.67
C GLY A 346 -30.03 0.78 6.78
N GLN A 347 -30.73 -0.05 7.56
CA GLN A 347 -32.17 0.16 7.85
C GLN A 347 -32.42 1.06 9.07
N SER A 348 -31.43 1.20 9.96
CA SER A 348 -31.51 1.84 11.28
C SER A 348 -30.99 3.28 11.33
N GLY A 349 -30.33 3.76 10.28
CA GLY A 349 -29.82 5.13 10.19
C GLY A 349 -28.62 5.25 9.26
N ILE A 350 -28.38 6.46 8.75
CA ILE A 350 -27.26 6.74 7.83
C ILE A 350 -25.91 6.48 8.51
N THR A 351 -25.80 6.76 9.81
CA THR A 351 -24.59 6.51 10.59
C THR A 351 -24.29 5.02 10.72
N ASP A 352 -25.29 4.20 11.03
CA ASP A 352 -25.12 2.74 11.13
C ASP A 352 -24.81 2.12 9.76
N ALA A 353 -25.45 2.62 8.70
CA ALA A 353 -25.14 2.25 7.32
C ALA A 353 -23.67 2.52 6.98
N PHE A 354 -23.19 3.72 7.33
CA PHE A 354 -21.82 4.14 7.13
C PHE A 354 -20.85 3.27 7.92
N LEU A 355 -21.10 3.05 9.21
CA LEU A 355 -20.26 2.21 10.07
C LEU A 355 -20.23 0.76 9.55
N ALA A 356 -21.37 0.17 9.20
CA ALA A 356 -21.44 -1.17 8.63
C ALA A 356 -20.65 -1.28 7.32
N SER A 357 -20.76 -0.28 6.44
CA SER A 357 -20.03 -0.23 5.18
C SER A 357 -18.52 -0.14 5.40
N MET A 358 -18.08 0.72 6.33
CA MET A 358 -16.66 0.90 6.64
C MET A 358 -16.08 -0.31 7.36
N VAL A 359 -16.82 -0.95 8.26
CA VAL A 359 -16.42 -2.22 8.90
C VAL A 359 -16.30 -3.33 7.85
N GLY A 360 -17.26 -3.44 6.92
CA GLY A 360 -17.18 -4.36 5.79
C GLY A 360 -15.96 -4.10 4.90
N MET A 361 -15.63 -2.82 4.64
CA MET A 361 -14.41 -2.42 3.95
C MET A 361 -13.17 -2.97 4.64
N MET A 362 -13.08 -2.78 5.96
CA MET A 362 -11.93 -3.22 6.75
C MET A 362 -11.82 -4.74 6.76
N GLY A 363 -12.95 -5.46 6.74
CA GLY A 363 -12.98 -6.91 6.50
C GLY A 363 -12.37 -7.32 5.16
N LEU A 364 -12.77 -6.65 4.06
CA LEU A 364 -12.20 -6.90 2.72
C LEU A 364 -10.69 -6.61 2.68
N VAL A 365 -10.24 -5.53 3.32
CA VAL A 365 -8.81 -5.18 3.42
C VAL A 365 -8.06 -6.19 4.29
N ALA A 366 -8.66 -6.71 5.37
CA ALA A 366 -8.07 -7.75 6.21
C ALA A 366 -7.87 -9.08 5.46
N ALA A 367 -8.66 -9.33 4.40
CA ALA A 367 -8.45 -10.45 3.51
C ALA A 367 -7.09 -10.37 2.78
N LEU A 368 -6.60 -9.16 2.48
CA LEU A 368 -5.26 -8.97 1.88
C LEU A 368 -4.15 -9.34 2.87
N TYR A 369 -4.33 -8.99 4.16
CA TYR A 369 -3.40 -9.38 5.23
C TYR A 369 -3.32 -10.90 5.37
N VAL A 370 -4.46 -11.60 5.49
CA VAL A 370 -4.45 -13.05 5.72
C VAL A 370 -3.83 -13.79 4.52
N VAL A 371 -4.12 -13.36 3.28
CA VAL A 371 -3.49 -13.95 2.07
C VAL A 371 -1.98 -13.73 2.09
N GLY A 372 -1.51 -12.50 2.32
CA GLY A 372 -0.08 -12.21 2.40
C GLY A 372 0.64 -12.97 3.51
N SER A 373 -0.04 -13.17 4.65
CA SER A 373 0.49 -13.92 5.80
C SER A 373 0.55 -15.44 5.52
N VAL A 374 -0.48 -16.02 4.89
CA VAL A 374 -0.49 -17.43 4.46
C VAL A 374 0.59 -17.70 3.40
N LEU A 375 0.69 -16.84 2.38
CA LEU A 375 1.68 -16.98 1.30
C LEU A 375 3.13 -16.78 1.77
N ARG A 376 3.35 -16.39 3.03
CA ARG A 376 4.66 -16.47 3.66
C ARG A 376 5.23 -17.89 3.60
N LEU A 377 4.38 -18.92 3.74
CA LEU A 377 4.78 -20.33 3.62
C LEU A 377 5.35 -20.63 2.23
N ASN A 378 4.65 -20.18 1.17
CA ASN A 378 5.12 -20.31 -0.20
C ASN A 378 6.45 -19.56 -0.42
N GLY A 379 6.60 -18.36 0.16
CA GLY A 379 7.84 -17.59 0.08
C GLY A 379 9.02 -18.26 0.81
N GLU A 380 8.80 -18.90 1.95
CA GLU A 380 9.85 -19.67 2.64
C GLU A 380 10.24 -20.94 1.86
N GLU A 381 9.26 -21.60 1.24
CA GLU A 381 9.48 -22.80 0.42
C GLU A 381 10.25 -22.47 -0.87
N THR A 382 9.74 -21.54 -1.68
CA THR A 382 10.34 -21.13 -2.97
C THR A 382 11.70 -20.44 -2.84
N SER A 383 12.06 -19.97 -1.65
CA SER A 383 13.39 -19.40 -1.39
C SER A 383 14.39 -20.42 -0.81
N GLY A 384 14.01 -21.69 -0.71
CA GLY A 384 14.84 -22.75 -0.10
C GLY A 384 15.04 -22.62 1.41
N ARG A 385 14.33 -21.70 2.09
CA ARG A 385 14.46 -21.49 3.55
C ARG A 385 13.66 -22.49 4.38
N ALA A 386 12.64 -23.11 3.80
CA ALA A 386 11.86 -24.14 4.46
C ALA A 386 12.64 -25.45 4.65
N GLU A 387 13.52 -25.82 3.70
CA GLU A 387 14.24 -27.10 3.71
C GLU A 387 15.16 -27.27 4.93
N PRO A 388 16.03 -26.29 5.30
CA PRO A 388 16.85 -26.41 6.51
C PRO A 388 16.02 -26.57 7.79
N VAL A 389 14.84 -25.94 7.86
CA VAL A 389 13.95 -26.05 9.02
C VAL A 389 13.29 -27.43 9.09
N LEU A 390 12.85 -27.96 7.95
CA LEU A 390 12.17 -29.25 7.84
C LEU A 390 13.12 -30.44 7.84
N ALA A 391 14.42 -30.23 7.64
CA ALA A 391 15.47 -31.23 7.87
C ALA A 391 15.69 -31.53 9.37
N ASN A 392 15.25 -30.64 10.26
CA ASN A 392 15.23 -30.89 11.70
C ASN A 392 13.99 -31.72 12.11
N ALA A 393 13.87 -32.06 13.39
CA ALA A 393 12.71 -32.79 13.95
C ALA A 393 11.42 -31.94 14.03
N VAL A 394 11.07 -31.24 12.94
CA VAL A 394 9.88 -30.40 12.79
C VAL A 394 9.02 -30.93 11.64
N GLY A 395 7.85 -31.48 11.96
CA GLY A 395 6.89 -31.91 10.94
C GLY A 395 6.31 -30.74 10.14
N ARG A 396 5.97 -30.99 8.86
CA ARG A 396 5.40 -29.99 7.93
C ARG A 396 4.16 -29.29 8.47
N LEU A 397 3.27 -30.03 9.13
CA LEU A 397 2.07 -29.47 9.76
C LEU A 397 2.38 -28.56 10.94
N ARG A 398 3.39 -28.89 11.75
CA ARG A 398 3.82 -28.05 12.88
C ARG A 398 4.46 -26.75 12.39
N TRP A 399 5.25 -26.83 11.32
CA TRP A 399 5.80 -25.67 10.64
C TRP A 399 4.69 -24.77 10.07
N ALA A 400 3.76 -25.35 9.29
CA ALA A 400 2.63 -24.62 8.73
C ALA A 400 1.75 -23.97 9.81
N ALA A 401 1.39 -24.72 10.86
CA ALA A 401 0.58 -24.22 11.97
C ALA A 401 1.21 -22.98 12.62
N GLY A 402 2.54 -22.93 12.75
CA GLY A 402 3.25 -21.75 13.26
C GLY A 402 2.98 -20.47 12.45
N HIS A 403 2.90 -20.59 11.12
CA HIS A 403 2.54 -19.45 10.25
C HIS A 403 1.03 -19.18 10.25
N LEU A 404 0.20 -20.22 10.22
CA LEU A 404 -1.26 -20.07 10.14
C LEU A 404 -1.85 -19.45 11.40
N VAL A 405 -1.33 -19.76 12.60
CA VAL A 405 -1.75 -19.09 13.84
C VAL A 405 -1.56 -17.57 13.75
N ILE A 406 -0.49 -17.11 13.10
CA ILE A 406 -0.23 -15.67 12.92
C ILE A 406 -1.12 -15.08 11.84
N ALA A 407 -1.43 -15.84 10.79
CA ALA A 407 -2.34 -15.39 9.73
C ALA A 407 -3.77 -15.20 10.25
N PHE A 408 -4.34 -16.25 10.85
CA PHE A 408 -5.72 -16.24 11.33
C PHE A 408 -5.87 -15.48 12.66
N GLY A 409 -4.92 -15.62 13.59
CA GLY A 409 -4.92 -14.85 14.84
C GLY A 409 -4.61 -13.37 14.61
N GLY A 410 -3.73 -13.08 13.65
CA GLY A 410 -3.44 -11.71 13.24
C GLY A 410 -4.65 -11.02 12.63
N SER A 411 -5.46 -11.70 11.80
CA SER A 411 -6.67 -11.06 11.25
C SER A 411 -7.73 -10.78 12.32
N VAL A 412 -7.86 -11.63 13.34
CA VAL A 412 -8.68 -11.34 14.53
C VAL A 412 -8.17 -10.09 15.25
N LEU A 413 -6.86 -10.02 15.50
CA LEU A 413 -6.23 -8.84 16.11
C LEU A 413 -6.50 -7.57 15.29
N LEU A 414 -6.36 -7.65 13.95
CA LEU A 414 -6.63 -6.52 13.06
C LEU A 414 -8.07 -6.02 13.18
N MET A 415 -9.06 -6.90 13.16
CA MET A 415 -10.46 -6.49 13.31
C MET A 415 -10.75 -5.95 14.71
N LEU A 416 -10.13 -6.50 15.76
CA LEU A 416 -10.23 -5.97 17.12
C LEU A 416 -9.67 -4.55 17.21
N VAL A 417 -8.46 -4.30 16.70
CA VAL A 417 -7.87 -2.95 16.76
C VAL A 417 -8.59 -1.97 15.84
N THR A 418 -9.18 -2.43 14.72
CA THR A 418 -10.09 -1.60 13.93
C THR A 418 -11.31 -1.20 14.73
N GLY A 419 -11.98 -2.16 15.37
CA GLY A 419 -13.12 -1.88 16.24
C GLY A 419 -12.74 -0.85 17.31
N LEU A 420 -11.64 -1.08 18.04
CA LEU A 420 -11.10 -0.13 19.01
C LEU A 420 -10.84 1.26 18.40
N GLY A 421 -10.25 1.32 17.20
CA GLY A 421 -10.05 2.57 16.47
C GLY A 421 -11.36 3.30 16.22
N PHE A 422 -12.37 2.61 15.68
CA PHE A 422 -13.71 3.18 15.48
C PHE A 422 -14.31 3.67 16.80
N THR A 423 -14.19 2.91 17.89
CA THR A 423 -14.72 3.33 19.20
C THR A 423 -14.04 4.59 19.73
N VAL A 424 -12.72 4.72 19.53
CA VAL A 424 -11.95 5.91 19.91
C VAL A 424 -12.34 7.11 19.05
N GLY A 425 -12.53 6.91 17.75
CA GLY A 425 -12.92 7.97 16.82
C GLY A 425 -14.37 8.42 17.01
N TYR A 426 -15.29 7.49 17.23
CA TYR A 426 -16.74 7.77 17.32
C TYR A 426 -17.20 8.11 18.74
N GLY A 427 -16.52 7.58 19.75
CA GLY A 427 -16.78 7.88 21.17
C GLY A 427 -18.00 7.16 21.79
N ARG A 428 -18.73 6.32 21.03
CA ARG A 428 -19.92 5.58 21.50
C ARG A 428 -20.02 4.18 20.89
N GLU A 429 -20.97 3.38 21.38
CA GLU A 429 -21.37 2.07 20.82
C GLU A 429 -20.25 1.03 20.70
N ALA A 430 -19.33 1.03 21.66
CA ALA A 430 -18.13 0.21 21.59
C ALA A 430 -18.41 -1.29 21.38
N GLY A 431 -19.39 -1.84 22.11
CA GLY A 431 -19.76 -3.25 22.00
C GLY A 431 -20.31 -3.63 20.62
N ALA A 432 -21.19 -2.81 20.06
CA ALA A 432 -21.81 -3.08 18.76
C ALA A 432 -20.79 -2.99 17.62
N ILE A 433 -19.91 -1.98 17.65
CA ILE A 433 -18.84 -1.80 16.66
C ILE A 433 -17.81 -2.93 16.73
N LEU A 434 -17.38 -3.32 17.94
CA LEU A 434 -16.46 -4.45 18.13
C LEU A 434 -17.08 -5.76 17.62
N GLY A 435 -18.35 -6.00 17.93
CA GLY A 435 -19.10 -7.14 17.40
C GLY A 435 -19.15 -7.15 15.87
N ALA A 436 -19.49 -6.01 15.27
CA ALA A 436 -19.52 -5.85 13.82
C ALA A 436 -18.18 -6.16 13.16
N CYS A 437 -17.08 -5.68 13.75
CA CYS A 437 -15.72 -5.96 13.26
C CYS A 437 -15.35 -7.44 13.38
N LEU A 438 -15.69 -8.08 14.51
CA LEU A 438 -15.39 -9.50 14.72
C LEU A 438 -16.16 -10.43 13.79
N VAL A 439 -17.39 -10.08 13.41
CA VAL A 439 -18.17 -10.85 12.42
C VAL A 439 -17.44 -10.93 11.07
N GLN A 440 -16.71 -9.89 10.66
CA GLN A 440 -15.95 -9.89 9.41
C GLN A 440 -14.86 -10.95 9.35
N VAL A 441 -14.36 -11.42 10.51
CA VAL A 441 -13.32 -12.45 10.60
C VAL A 441 -13.73 -13.73 9.88
N ALA A 442 -15.01 -14.11 9.91
CA ALA A 442 -15.49 -15.31 9.23
C ALA A 442 -15.26 -15.23 7.71
N GLY A 443 -15.56 -14.08 7.08
CA GLY A 443 -15.28 -13.83 5.67
C GLY A 443 -13.78 -13.82 5.36
N VAL A 444 -12.98 -13.18 6.22
CA VAL A 444 -11.51 -13.17 6.10
C VAL A 444 -10.94 -14.59 6.16
N TRP A 445 -11.44 -15.43 7.05
CA TRP A 445 -10.96 -16.80 7.22
C TRP A 445 -11.30 -17.70 6.04
N VAL A 446 -12.42 -17.48 5.34
CA VAL A 446 -12.70 -18.19 4.08
C VAL A 446 -11.63 -17.87 3.05
N ILE A 447 -11.29 -16.59 2.85
CA ILE A 447 -10.23 -16.19 1.89
C ILE A 447 -8.86 -16.74 2.31
N GLY A 448 -8.54 -16.70 3.61
CA GLY A 448 -7.34 -17.34 4.16
C GLY A 448 -7.32 -18.85 3.90
N GLY A 449 -8.47 -19.53 4.08
CA GLY A 449 -8.64 -20.95 3.79
C GLY A 449 -8.41 -21.30 2.32
N ILE A 450 -8.90 -20.47 1.38
CA ILE A 450 -8.63 -20.63 -0.06
C ILE A 450 -7.12 -20.51 -0.32
N ALA A 451 -6.44 -19.53 0.28
CA ALA A 451 -4.99 -19.40 0.13
C ALA A 451 -4.23 -20.62 0.68
N VAL A 452 -4.67 -21.17 1.82
CA VAL A 452 -4.11 -22.40 2.41
C VAL A 452 -4.35 -23.60 1.50
N LEU A 453 -5.55 -23.73 0.93
CA LEU A 453 -5.89 -24.80 0.00
C LEU A 453 -5.01 -24.75 -1.26
N LEU A 454 -4.93 -23.58 -1.90
CA LEU A 454 -4.12 -23.38 -3.11
C LEU A 454 -2.64 -23.69 -2.83
N TYR A 455 -2.09 -23.15 -1.74
CA TYR A 455 -0.71 -23.44 -1.35
C TYR A 455 -0.47 -24.93 -1.01
N GLY A 456 -1.41 -25.53 -0.31
CA GLY A 456 -1.30 -26.90 0.20
C GLY A 456 -1.41 -27.96 -0.90
N VAL A 457 -2.29 -27.76 -1.88
CA VAL A 457 -2.56 -28.74 -2.95
C VAL A 457 -1.74 -28.45 -4.21
N ALA A 458 -1.62 -27.18 -4.59
CA ALA A 458 -0.98 -26.78 -5.85
C ALA A 458 -0.08 -25.54 -5.62
N PRO A 459 1.13 -25.69 -5.06
CA PRO A 459 1.99 -24.56 -4.67
C PRO A 459 2.33 -23.60 -5.83
N ARG A 460 2.34 -24.10 -7.07
CA ARG A 460 2.51 -23.28 -8.30
C ARG A 460 1.37 -22.26 -8.49
N LEU A 461 0.17 -22.57 -8.00
CA LEU A 461 -1.01 -21.71 -8.04
C LEU A 461 -1.22 -20.92 -6.75
N ALA A 462 -0.33 -21.01 -5.76
CA ALA A 462 -0.49 -20.30 -4.48
C ALA A 462 -0.71 -18.79 -4.69
N MET A 463 0.01 -18.19 -5.64
CA MET A 463 -0.12 -16.77 -5.96
C MET A 463 -1.50 -16.39 -6.55
N ALA A 464 -2.27 -17.34 -7.07
CA ALA A 464 -3.64 -17.09 -7.54
C ALA A 464 -4.58 -16.64 -6.39
N ALA A 465 -4.22 -16.89 -5.13
CA ALA A 465 -4.95 -16.37 -3.98
C ALA A 465 -5.09 -14.83 -3.98
N TRP A 466 -4.12 -14.10 -4.54
CA TRP A 466 -4.24 -12.65 -4.75
C TRP A 466 -5.34 -12.29 -5.75
N GLY A 467 -5.51 -13.10 -6.80
CA GLY A 467 -6.61 -12.94 -7.75
C GLY A 467 -7.96 -13.13 -7.09
N VAL A 468 -8.09 -14.13 -6.20
CA VAL A 468 -9.32 -14.36 -5.42
C VAL A 468 -9.61 -13.19 -4.49
N ALA A 469 -8.62 -12.74 -3.70
CA ALA A 469 -8.80 -11.61 -2.80
C ALA A 469 -9.14 -10.31 -3.55
N GLY A 470 -8.48 -10.06 -4.68
CA GLY A 470 -8.77 -8.93 -5.56
C GLY A 470 -10.18 -9.01 -6.16
N ALA A 471 -10.61 -10.18 -6.62
CA ALA A 471 -11.97 -10.39 -7.14
C ALA A 471 -13.03 -10.14 -6.07
N VAL A 472 -12.84 -10.67 -4.86
CA VAL A 472 -13.77 -10.47 -3.73
C VAL A 472 -13.85 -9.01 -3.30
N LEU A 473 -12.72 -8.29 -3.30
CA LEU A 473 -12.69 -6.85 -3.04
C LEU A 473 -13.44 -6.05 -4.11
N LEU A 474 -13.22 -6.37 -5.39
CA LEU A 474 -13.93 -5.74 -6.51
C LEU A 474 -15.43 -6.04 -6.48
N ILE A 475 -15.82 -7.30 -6.27
CA ILE A 475 -17.23 -7.69 -6.16
C ILE A 475 -17.88 -6.98 -4.98
N GLY A 476 -17.24 -6.96 -3.81
CA GLY A 476 -17.81 -6.35 -2.61
C GLY A 476 -17.95 -4.83 -2.66
N TRP A 477 -17.03 -4.14 -3.34
CA TRP A 477 -17.01 -2.67 -3.36
C TRP A 477 -17.61 -2.06 -4.64
N VAL A 478 -17.31 -2.65 -5.79
CA VAL A 478 -17.70 -2.12 -7.11
C VAL A 478 -18.97 -2.80 -7.60
N GLY A 479 -19.20 -4.06 -7.25
CA GLY A 479 -20.37 -4.84 -7.67
C GLY A 479 -21.70 -4.12 -7.38
N PRO A 480 -21.98 -3.75 -6.11
CA PRO A 480 -23.21 -3.03 -5.75
C PRO A 480 -23.35 -1.69 -6.48
N ALA A 481 -22.25 -0.98 -6.73
CA ALA A 481 -22.26 0.29 -7.43
C ALA A 481 -22.56 0.17 -8.93
N LEU A 482 -22.28 -1.00 -9.52
CA LEU A 482 -22.55 -1.33 -10.93
C LEU A 482 -23.86 -2.11 -11.15
N ASP A 483 -24.63 -2.36 -10.08
CA ASP A 483 -25.88 -3.13 -10.12
C ASP A 483 -25.71 -4.52 -10.78
N VAL A 484 -24.61 -5.21 -10.45
CA VAL A 484 -24.32 -6.55 -11.00
C VAL A 484 -25.30 -7.59 -10.46
N PRO A 485 -25.56 -8.69 -11.21
CA PRO A 485 -26.50 -9.73 -10.77
C PRO A 485 -26.13 -10.30 -9.39
N GLN A 486 -27.15 -10.57 -8.58
CA GLN A 486 -27.00 -11.06 -7.20
C GLN A 486 -26.14 -12.33 -7.12
N ALA A 487 -26.26 -13.23 -8.10
CA ALA A 487 -25.44 -14.44 -8.18
C ALA A 487 -23.92 -14.15 -8.21
N VAL A 488 -23.50 -12.98 -8.72
CA VAL A 488 -22.10 -12.54 -8.71
C VAL A 488 -21.71 -11.99 -7.34
N LEU A 489 -22.61 -11.24 -6.69
CA LEU A 489 -22.40 -10.71 -5.34
C LEU A 489 -22.29 -11.83 -4.30
N ASP A 490 -23.10 -12.87 -4.45
CA ASP A 490 -23.14 -14.05 -3.57
C ASP A 490 -21.88 -14.92 -3.65
N VAL A 491 -21.00 -14.70 -4.64
CA VAL A 491 -19.66 -15.32 -4.68
C VAL A 491 -18.78 -14.80 -3.54
N SER A 492 -18.98 -13.55 -3.12
CA SER A 492 -18.21 -12.96 -2.04
C SER A 492 -18.66 -13.49 -0.68
N PRO A 493 -17.76 -14.06 0.16
CA PRO A 493 -18.13 -14.50 1.50
C PRO A 493 -18.61 -13.33 2.38
N PHE A 494 -18.21 -12.10 2.06
CA PHE A 494 -18.64 -10.90 2.77
C PHE A 494 -20.07 -10.46 2.43
N GLY A 495 -20.65 -10.98 1.34
CA GLY A 495 -22.05 -10.75 0.99
C GLY A 495 -23.02 -11.42 1.97
N HIS A 496 -22.61 -12.56 2.54
CA HIS A 496 -23.42 -13.40 3.44
C HIS A 496 -23.35 -12.99 4.92
N LEU A 497 -22.48 -12.05 5.29
CA LEU A 497 -22.32 -11.62 6.67
C LEU A 497 -23.41 -10.61 7.07
N PRO A 498 -23.93 -10.69 8.32
CA PRO A 498 -24.92 -9.73 8.79
C PRO A 498 -24.34 -8.31 8.82
N LYS A 499 -25.16 -7.32 8.47
CA LYS A 499 -24.78 -5.92 8.33
C LYS A 499 -24.85 -5.19 9.67
N LEU A 500 -23.94 -5.50 10.59
CA LEU A 500 -23.83 -4.85 11.90
C LEU A 500 -23.03 -3.53 11.81
N PRO A 501 -23.27 -2.53 12.69
CA PRO A 501 -24.16 -2.54 13.86
C PRO A 501 -25.66 -2.29 13.55
N GLY A 502 -26.01 -1.96 12.31
CA GLY A 502 -27.38 -1.53 11.96
C GLY A 502 -28.43 -2.62 11.73
N GLY A 503 -28.02 -3.88 11.50
CA GLY A 503 -28.91 -5.03 11.31
C GLY A 503 -28.95 -5.97 12.51
N GLU A 504 -29.71 -7.06 12.39
CA GLU A 504 -29.75 -8.10 13.42
C GLU A 504 -28.64 -9.15 13.22
N MET A 505 -28.22 -9.79 14.32
CA MET A 505 -27.18 -10.80 14.27
C MET A 505 -27.75 -12.15 13.79
N GLU A 506 -27.25 -12.62 12.65
CA GLU A 506 -27.58 -13.94 12.11
C GLU A 506 -26.39 -14.91 12.25
N TRP A 507 -26.50 -15.85 13.20
CA TRP A 507 -25.43 -16.82 13.46
C TRP A 507 -25.28 -17.87 12.36
N GLY A 508 -26.36 -18.19 11.64
CA GLY A 508 -26.37 -19.24 10.61
C GLY A 508 -25.30 -19.02 9.52
N PRO A 509 -25.34 -17.92 8.77
CA PRO A 509 -24.33 -17.61 7.74
C PRO A 509 -22.90 -17.56 8.30
N VAL A 510 -22.71 -16.97 9.48
CA VAL A 510 -21.40 -16.86 10.13
C VAL A 510 -20.81 -18.24 10.44
N LEU A 511 -21.60 -19.14 11.03
CA LEU A 511 -21.17 -20.51 11.35
C LEU A 511 -20.89 -21.33 10.07
N ILE A 512 -21.67 -21.14 9.01
CA ILE A 512 -21.42 -21.79 7.71
C ILE A 512 -20.07 -21.33 7.14
N LEU A 513 -19.79 -20.03 7.12
CA LEU A 513 -18.51 -19.50 6.62
C LEU A 513 -17.32 -20.01 7.44
N LEU A 514 -17.46 -20.10 8.76
CA LEU A 514 -16.44 -20.70 9.63
C LEU A 514 -16.23 -22.19 9.32
N GLY A 515 -17.30 -22.93 9.07
CA GLY A 515 -17.24 -24.34 8.63
C GLY A 515 -16.53 -24.50 7.28
N VAL A 516 -16.84 -23.65 6.31
CA VAL A 516 -16.17 -23.60 5.00
C VAL A 516 -14.68 -23.29 5.17
N ALA A 517 -14.34 -22.28 5.95
CA ALA A 517 -12.95 -21.92 6.23
C ALA A 517 -12.18 -23.10 6.86
N ALA A 518 -12.78 -23.79 7.85
CA ALA A 518 -12.20 -24.97 8.48
C ALA A 518 -11.95 -26.09 7.45
N ALA A 519 -12.95 -26.40 6.61
CA ALA A 519 -12.84 -27.41 5.56
C ALA A 519 -11.70 -27.10 4.58
N LEU A 520 -11.62 -25.87 4.08
CA LEU A 520 -10.57 -25.41 3.17
C LEU A 520 -9.17 -25.53 3.80
N VAL A 521 -9.01 -25.09 5.05
CA VAL A 521 -7.74 -25.20 5.78
C VAL A 521 -7.35 -26.67 5.98
N THR A 522 -8.28 -27.54 6.40
CA THR A 522 -7.99 -28.97 6.58
C THR A 522 -7.59 -29.64 5.27
N ALA A 523 -8.26 -29.33 4.16
CA ALA A 523 -7.92 -29.87 2.84
C ALA A 523 -6.54 -29.38 2.37
N GLY A 524 -6.22 -28.09 2.56
CA GLY A 524 -4.90 -27.55 2.25
C GLY A 524 -3.78 -28.18 3.10
N LEU A 525 -4.00 -28.36 4.41
CA LEU A 525 -3.03 -29.03 5.29
C LEU A 525 -2.86 -30.52 4.94
N ALA A 526 -3.93 -31.21 4.56
CA ALA A 526 -3.86 -32.58 4.07
C ALA A 526 -3.05 -32.68 2.77
N GLY A 527 -3.22 -31.71 1.85
CA GLY A 527 -2.37 -31.57 0.66
C GLY A 527 -0.90 -31.38 1.01
N LEU A 528 -0.59 -30.43 1.89
CA LEU A 528 0.78 -30.11 2.33
C LEU A 528 1.48 -31.32 2.98
N ARG A 529 0.73 -32.15 3.71
CA ARG A 529 1.26 -33.36 4.34
C ARG A 529 1.66 -34.41 3.31
N ARG A 530 0.98 -34.49 2.17
CA ARG A 530 1.17 -35.55 1.15
C ARG A 530 2.11 -35.16 0.01
N ARG A 531 2.09 -33.89 -0.43
CA ARG A 531 2.92 -33.43 -1.55
C ARG A 531 4.39 -33.32 -1.16
N ASP A 532 5.31 -33.28 -2.11
CA ASP A 532 6.70 -32.90 -1.86
C ASP A 532 6.87 -31.37 -1.76
N LEU A 533 7.99 -30.95 -1.17
CA LEU A 533 8.39 -29.54 -1.17
C LEU A 533 8.90 -29.17 -2.55
N THR A 534 8.59 -27.95 -3.00
CA THR A 534 9.16 -27.43 -4.24
C THR A 534 10.61 -27.03 -4.02
N SER A 535 11.54 -27.80 -4.58
CA SER A 535 12.97 -27.50 -4.68
C SER A 535 13.28 -26.61 -5.89
#